data_AF-A0AAV2QJP1-F1
#
_entry.id   AF-A0AAV2QJP1-F1
#
_cell.length_a   1.000
_cell.length_b   1.000
_cell.length_c   1.000
_cell.angle_alpha   90.00
_cell.angle_beta   90.00
_cell.angle_gamma   90.00
#
_symmetry.space_group_name_H-M   'P 1'
#
loop_
_entity.id
_entity.type
_entity.pdbx_description
1 polymer ?
#
loop_
_entity_poly.entity_id
_entity_poly.type
_entity_poly.pdbx_seq_one_letter_code
_entity_poly.pdbx_strand_id
1 'polypeptide(L)'
;VCFFCLSFAIKMVTKLSVAETHLTWSDAVLIVLAGFFQRDICPELKNNSSRIAVYTMFLISVLLFSFYTCNLISALTVGKVSPPFTDLKGMYESRTHTFGFFKGSAMEEYFRTANDGLYRNIWNDMVKPNYGILKKDIDANIDMV
;
A
#
# COMPACT_ATOMS: atom_id res chain seq x y z
N VAL A 1 -3.15 -22.13 -11.25
CA VAL A 1 -3.10 -23.46 -10.59
C VAL A 1 -4.34 -23.70 -9.72
N CYS A 2 -4.64 -22.83 -8.74
CA CYS A 2 -5.77 -23.01 -7.82
C CYS A 2 -7.15 -23.12 -8.52
N PHE A 3 -7.41 -22.30 -9.56
CA PHE A 3 -8.65 -22.33 -10.35
C PHE A 3 -8.89 -23.65 -11.11
N PHE A 4 -7.83 -24.25 -11.66
CA PHE A 4 -7.92 -25.53 -12.37
C PHE A 4 -8.09 -26.70 -11.38
N CYS A 5 -7.44 -26.64 -10.22
CA CYS A 5 -7.64 -27.61 -9.14
C CYS A 5 -9.06 -27.54 -8.56
N LEU A 6 -9.63 -26.34 -8.36
CA LEU A 6 -11.00 -26.17 -7.90
C LEU A 6 -12.02 -26.68 -8.93
N SER A 7 -11.80 -26.36 -10.21
CA SER A 7 -12.66 -26.83 -11.31
C SER A 7 -12.61 -28.36 -11.43
N PHE A 8 -11.41 -28.95 -11.25
CA PHE A 8 -11.23 -30.40 -11.23
C PHE A 8 -11.90 -31.04 -10.00
N ALA A 9 -11.75 -30.45 -8.81
CA ALA A 9 -12.37 -30.93 -7.58
C ALA A 9 -13.91 -30.90 -7.66
N ILE A 10 -14.50 -29.83 -8.21
CA ILE A 10 -15.95 -29.71 -8.39
C ILE A 10 -16.44 -30.74 -9.40
N LYS A 11 -15.74 -30.92 -10.53
CA LYS A 11 -16.04 -32.01 -11.46
C LYS A 11 -15.95 -33.40 -10.82
N MET A 12 -14.98 -33.61 -9.94
CA MET A 12 -14.76 -34.87 -9.24
C MET A 12 -15.89 -35.12 -8.22
N VAL A 13 -16.31 -34.09 -7.48
CA VAL A 13 -17.46 -34.12 -6.55
C VAL A 13 -18.78 -34.34 -7.29
N THR A 14 -19.01 -33.67 -8.42
CA THR A 14 -20.21 -33.85 -9.25
C THR A 14 -20.23 -35.23 -9.92
N LYS A 15 -19.08 -35.78 -10.32
CA LYS A 15 -18.99 -37.16 -10.85
C LYS A 15 -19.26 -38.25 -9.79
N LEU A 16 -18.98 -37.98 -8.51
CA LEU A 16 -19.32 -38.90 -7.41
C LEU A 16 -20.82 -38.88 -7.06
N SER A 17 -21.54 -37.82 -7.42
CA SER A 17 -22.95 -37.61 -7.15
C SER A 17 -23.80 -38.09 -8.33
N VAL A 18 -24.18 -39.36 -8.34
CA VAL A 18 -24.92 -40.06 -9.43
C VAL A 18 -26.28 -39.43 -9.80
N ALA A 19 -26.79 -38.46 -9.03
CA ALA A 19 -28.12 -37.88 -9.20
C ALA A 19 -28.16 -36.47 -9.85
N GLU A 20 -27.04 -35.96 -10.38
CA GLU A 20 -26.98 -34.60 -10.95
C GLU A 20 -26.97 -34.54 -12.49
N THR A 21 -27.44 -33.39 -12.99
CA THR A 21 -27.50 -32.97 -14.39
C THR A 21 -26.11 -33.06 -15.04
N HIS A 22 -26.07 -33.45 -16.32
CA HIS A 22 -24.83 -33.60 -17.10
C HIS A 22 -24.13 -32.24 -17.27
N LEU A 23 -23.26 -31.87 -16.34
CA LEU A 23 -22.53 -30.62 -16.37
C LEU A 23 -21.35 -30.70 -17.36
N THR A 24 -21.38 -29.86 -18.40
CA THR A 24 -20.27 -29.81 -19.36
C THR A 24 -19.00 -29.25 -18.71
N TRP A 25 -17.84 -29.45 -19.34
CA TRP A 25 -16.59 -28.87 -18.83
C TRP A 25 -16.62 -27.35 -18.77
N SER A 26 -17.27 -26.71 -19.74
CA SER A 26 -17.42 -25.26 -19.79
C SER A 26 -18.32 -24.75 -18.65
N ASP A 27 -19.43 -25.42 -18.37
CA ASP A 27 -20.36 -24.99 -17.32
C ASP A 27 -19.72 -25.07 -15.93
N ALA A 28 -18.89 -26.10 -15.68
CA ALA A 28 -18.14 -26.22 -14.44
C ALA A 28 -17.17 -25.03 -14.25
N VAL A 29 -16.46 -24.63 -15.31
CA VAL A 29 -15.57 -23.47 -15.27
C VAL A 29 -16.35 -22.18 -15.04
N LEU A 30 -17.51 -22.02 -15.69
CA LEU A 30 -18.37 -20.86 -15.51
C LEU A 30 -18.94 -20.77 -14.08
N ILE A 31 -19.32 -21.89 -13.47
CA ILE A 31 -19.75 -21.94 -12.07
C ILE A 31 -18.62 -21.54 -11.13
N VAL A 32 -17.40 -22.04 -11.36
CA VAL A 32 -16.23 -21.68 -10.54
C VAL A 32 -15.92 -20.19 -10.66
N LEU A 33 -15.99 -19.67 -11.88
CA LEU A 33 -15.75 -18.28 -12.19
C LEU A 33 -16.83 -17.38 -11.56
N ALA A 34 -18.10 -17.77 -11.65
CA ALA A 34 -19.21 -17.06 -11.04
C ALA A 34 -19.09 -17.03 -9.51
N GLY A 35 -18.76 -18.15 -8.88
CA GLY A 35 -18.50 -18.21 -7.43
C GLY A 35 -17.33 -17.32 -7.00
N PHE A 36 -16.27 -17.22 -7.81
CA PHE A 36 -15.16 -16.30 -7.54
C PHE A 36 -15.56 -14.83 -7.64
N PHE A 37 -16.40 -14.48 -8.62
CA PHE A 37 -16.96 -13.14 -8.75
C PHE A 37 -18.13 -12.86 -7.81
N GLN A 38 -18.42 -13.76 -6.85
CA GLN A 38 -19.57 -13.68 -5.93
C GLN A 38 -20.90 -13.50 -6.67
N ARG A 39 -20.98 -14.00 -7.90
CA ARG A 39 -22.18 -14.00 -8.71
C ARG A 39 -22.91 -15.32 -8.52
N ASP A 40 -24.17 -15.24 -8.13
CA ASP A 40 -25.03 -16.41 -8.09
C ASP A 40 -25.27 -16.93 -9.53
N ILE A 41 -24.86 -18.16 -9.75
CA ILE A 41 -25.40 -19.02 -10.81
C ILE A 41 -26.13 -20.12 -10.05
N CYS A 42 -27.40 -20.35 -10.37
CA CYS A 42 -28.25 -21.32 -9.69
C CYS A 42 -28.29 -22.64 -10.45
N PRO A 43 -27.31 -23.56 -10.30
CA PRO A 43 -27.50 -24.93 -10.71
C PRO A 43 -28.48 -25.58 -9.73
N GLU A 44 -29.46 -26.29 -10.26
CA GLU A 44 -30.45 -27.04 -9.48
C GLU A 44 -29.78 -28.26 -8.82
N LEU A 45 -29.08 -28.03 -7.72
CA LEU A 45 -28.35 -29.05 -6.97
C LEU A 45 -29.33 -29.84 -6.11
N LYS A 46 -29.59 -31.10 -6.51
CA LYS A 46 -30.55 -31.97 -5.81
C LYS A 46 -29.98 -32.59 -4.53
N ASN A 47 -28.65 -32.64 -4.39
CA ASN A 47 -27.96 -33.35 -3.31
C ASN A 47 -27.39 -32.40 -2.25
N ASN A 48 -27.53 -32.77 -0.97
CA ASN A 48 -27.04 -31.98 0.16
C ASN A 48 -25.50 -31.83 0.18
N SER A 49 -24.77 -32.86 -0.25
CA SER A 49 -23.30 -32.83 -0.30
C SER A 49 -22.76 -31.78 -1.28
N SER A 50 -23.40 -31.65 -2.44
CA SER A 50 -23.00 -30.67 -3.46
C SER A 50 -23.26 -29.24 -2.99
N ARG A 51 -24.35 -29.01 -2.24
CA ARG A 51 -24.65 -27.70 -1.62
C ARG A 51 -23.58 -27.29 -0.61
N ILE A 52 -23.15 -28.21 0.25
CA ILE A 52 -22.07 -27.96 1.22
C ILE A 52 -20.76 -27.62 0.50
N ALA A 53 -20.43 -28.31 -0.60
CA ALA A 53 -19.24 -28.00 -1.40
C ALA A 53 -19.29 -26.60 -2.05
N VAL A 54 -20.46 -26.16 -2.53
CA VAL A 54 -20.63 -24.81 -3.07
C VAL A 54 -20.50 -23.75 -1.97
N TYR A 55 -21.04 -23.99 -0.77
CA TYR A 55 -20.90 -23.06 0.35
C TYR A 55 -19.45 -22.94 0.84
N THR A 56 -18.72 -24.05 0.94
CA THR A 56 -17.30 -24.00 1.35
C THR A 56 -16.45 -23.30 0.30
N MET A 57 -16.72 -23.52 -0.98
CA MET A 57 -16.10 -22.79 -2.08
C MET A 57 -16.36 -21.28 -1.96
N PHE A 58 -17.60 -20.87 -1.73
CA PHE A 58 -17.95 -19.46 -1.56
C PHE A 58 -17.24 -18.84 -0.36
N LEU A 59 -17.16 -19.54 0.77
CA LEU A 59 -16.44 -19.09 1.96
C LEU A 59 -14.94 -18.88 1.68
N ILE A 60 -14.31 -19.81 0.94
CA ILE A 60 -12.90 -19.67 0.53
C ILE A 60 -12.72 -18.45 -0.37
N SER A 61 -13.62 -18.23 -1.33
CA SER A 61 -13.58 -17.06 -2.22
C SER A 61 -13.70 -15.74 -1.46
N VAL A 62 -14.60 -15.65 -0.47
CA VAL A 62 -14.73 -14.47 0.40
C VAL A 62 -13.46 -14.22 1.21
N LEU A 63 -12.86 -15.27 1.80
CA LEU A 63 -11.61 -15.13 2.55
C LEU A 63 -10.48 -14.61 1.65
N LEU A 64 -10.31 -15.17 0.46
CA LEU A 64 -9.30 -14.71 -0.51
C LEU A 64 -9.51 -13.25 -0.91
N PHE A 65 -10.76 -12.86 -1.20
CA PHE A 65 -11.10 -11.49 -1.52
C PHE A 65 -10.78 -10.53 -0.36
N SER A 66 -11.09 -10.94 0.87
CA SER A 66 -10.77 -10.16 2.07
C SER A 66 -9.26 -9.97 2.24
N PHE A 67 -8.45 -11.03 2.12
CA PHE A 67 -7.00 -10.92 2.22
C PHE A 67 -6.41 -10.01 1.14
N TYR A 68 -6.89 -10.15 -0.10
CA TYR A 68 -6.48 -9.27 -1.20
C TYR A 68 -6.85 -7.81 -0.92
N THR A 69 -8.08 -7.56 -0.49
CA THR A 69 -8.58 -6.21 -0.19
C THR A 69 -7.82 -5.58 0.99
N CYS A 70 -7.53 -6.34 2.05
CA CYS A 70 -6.72 -5.87 3.16
C CYS A 70 -5.30 -5.48 2.73
N ASN A 71 -4.65 -6.31 1.90
CA ASN A 71 -3.31 -6.00 1.40
C ASN A 71 -3.32 -4.76 0.49
N LEU A 72 -4.34 -4.62 -0.36
CA LEU A 72 -4.54 -3.43 -1.19
C LEU A 72 -4.75 -2.18 -0.34
N ILE A 73 -5.64 -2.23 0.66
CA ILE A 73 -5.90 -1.12 1.57
C ILE A 73 -4.64 -0.75 2.35
N SER A 74 -3.89 -1.74 2.83
CA SER A 74 -2.62 -1.50 3.54
C SER A 74 -1.62 -0.79 2.63
N ALA A 75 -1.47 -1.23 1.38
CA ALA A 75 -0.62 -0.57 0.41
C ALA A 75 -1.05 0.87 0.09
N LEU A 76 -2.36 1.14 0.03
CA LEU A 76 -2.91 2.48 -0.20
C LEU A 76 -2.81 3.39 1.03
N THR A 77 -2.93 2.84 2.24
CA THR A 77 -2.88 3.60 3.50
C THR A 77 -1.45 3.98 3.87
N VAL A 78 -0.47 3.23 3.36
CA VAL A 78 0.95 3.55 3.55
C VAL A 78 1.34 4.76 2.69
N GLY A 79 0.98 5.94 3.18
CA GLY A 79 1.60 7.20 2.79
C GLY A 79 3.02 7.24 3.35
N LYS A 80 4.00 6.67 2.64
CA LYS A 80 5.41 6.80 3.02
C LYS A 80 5.87 8.24 2.80
N VAL A 81 5.59 9.11 3.76
CA VAL A 81 6.34 10.36 3.93
C VAL A 81 7.58 10.00 4.75
N SER A 82 8.44 9.12 4.21
CA SER A 82 9.76 8.94 4.80
C SER A 82 10.59 10.16 4.41
N PRO A 83 11.08 10.97 5.37
CA PRO A 83 11.94 12.08 5.03
C PRO A 83 13.17 11.55 4.28
N PRO A 84 13.64 12.25 3.22
CA PRO A 84 14.76 11.78 2.39
C PRO A 84 16.10 11.74 3.14
N PHE A 85 16.13 12.24 4.38
CA PHE A 85 17.27 12.22 5.28
C PHE A 85 16.81 12.05 6.73
N THR A 86 17.53 11.23 7.48
CA THR A 86 17.36 11.08 8.94
C THR A 86 18.27 12.04 9.71
N ASP A 87 19.42 12.41 9.13
CA ASP A 87 20.44 13.22 9.79
C ASP A 87 20.77 14.50 9.01
N LEU A 88 21.20 15.53 9.73
CA LEU A 88 21.67 16.80 9.18
C LEU A 88 22.84 16.60 8.19
N LYS A 89 23.69 15.61 8.43
CA LYS A 89 24.79 15.25 7.53
C LYS A 89 24.27 14.69 6.19
N GLY A 90 23.24 13.84 6.23
CA GLY A 90 22.59 13.31 5.02
C GLY A 90 21.88 14.40 4.22
N MET A 91 21.29 15.38 4.91
CA MET A 91 20.74 16.57 4.27
C MET A 91 21.83 17.38 3.56
N TYR A 92 22.97 17.63 4.24
CA TYR A 92 24.11 18.38 3.69
C TYR A 92 24.70 17.72 2.44
N GLU A 93 24.82 16.39 2.43
CA GLU A 93 25.33 15.64 1.28
C GLU A 93 24.37 15.66 0.09
N SER A 94 23.05 15.61 0.33
CA SER A 94 22.06 15.62 -0.77
C SER A 94 21.97 16.96 -1.52
N ARG A 95 22.31 18.09 -0.86
CA ARG A 95 22.15 19.49 -1.34
C ARG A 95 20.82 19.82 -2.04
N THR A 96 19.81 18.98 -1.90
CA THR A 96 18.56 19.07 -2.70
C THR A 96 17.57 20.04 -2.07
N HIS A 97 17.71 20.30 -0.76
CA HIS A 97 16.79 21.12 0.01
C HIS A 97 17.49 22.38 0.53
N THR A 98 16.80 23.52 0.48
CA THR A 98 17.29 24.77 1.04
C THR A 98 17.22 24.73 2.56
N PHE A 99 18.36 24.94 3.21
CA PHE A 99 18.46 25.06 4.65
C PHE A 99 18.43 26.54 5.04
N GLY A 100 17.57 26.92 5.99
CA GLY A 100 17.36 28.32 6.37
C GLY A 100 17.03 28.48 7.85
N PHE A 101 17.38 29.66 8.37
CA PHE A 101 17.06 30.08 9.73
C PHE A 101 16.38 31.44 9.71
N PHE A 102 15.71 31.78 10.81
CA PHE A 102 15.28 33.15 11.03
C PHE A 102 16.48 34.07 11.21
N LYS A 103 16.43 35.21 10.54
CA LYS A 103 17.48 36.22 10.63
C LYS A 103 17.49 36.87 12.02
N GLY A 104 18.63 36.84 12.71
CA GLY A 104 18.80 37.27 14.09
C GLY A 104 18.48 36.21 15.14
N SER A 105 18.26 34.95 14.75
CA SER A 105 18.02 33.87 15.70
C SER A 105 19.32 33.39 16.37
N ALA A 106 19.20 32.83 17.58
CA ALA A 106 20.33 32.19 18.27
C ALA A 106 20.94 31.03 17.45
N MET A 107 20.14 30.39 16.59
CA MET A 107 20.63 29.35 15.66
C MET A 107 21.52 29.92 14.56
N GLU A 108 21.23 31.12 14.05
CA GLU A 108 22.12 31.81 13.10
C GLU A 108 23.50 32.03 13.72
N GLU A 109 23.53 32.57 14.94
CA GLU A 109 24.78 32.86 15.64
C GLU A 109 25.56 31.61 16.04
N TYR A 110 24.84 30.54 16.42
CA TYR A 110 25.42 29.23 16.72
C TYR A 110 26.11 28.63 15.47
N PHE A 111 25.43 28.57 14.33
CA PHE A 111 26.01 28.00 13.10
C PHE A 111 27.14 28.86 12.53
N ARG A 112 27.07 30.19 12.71
CA ARG A 112 28.11 31.13 12.31
C ARG A 112 29.38 30.99 13.17
N THR A 113 29.23 30.73 14.46
CA THR A 113 30.35 30.69 15.43
C THR A 113 30.80 29.26 15.74
N ALA A 114 30.10 28.24 15.22
CA ALA A 114 30.42 26.85 15.43
C ALA A 114 31.86 26.52 15.00
N ASN A 115 32.58 25.82 15.89
CA ASN A 115 33.93 25.33 15.64
C ASN A 115 33.93 23.99 14.89
N ASP A 116 32.85 23.21 15.01
CA ASP A 116 32.68 21.94 14.29
C ASP A 116 32.50 22.20 12.78
N GLY A 117 33.29 21.47 11.99
CA GLY A 117 33.40 21.64 10.56
C GLY A 117 32.08 21.45 9.82
N LEU A 118 31.19 20.56 10.28
CA LEU A 118 29.93 20.30 9.58
C LEU A 118 28.99 21.53 9.61
N TYR A 119 28.76 22.10 10.79
CA TYR A 119 27.88 23.27 10.96
C TYR A 119 28.42 24.51 10.25
N ARG A 120 29.74 24.70 10.29
CA ARG A 120 30.42 25.80 9.61
C ARG A 120 30.42 25.64 8.09
N ASN A 121 30.51 24.40 7.59
CA ASN A 121 30.35 24.12 6.16
C ASN A 121 28.91 24.35 5.70
N ILE A 122 27.91 23.94 6.49
CA ILE A 122 26.49 24.24 6.23
C ILE A 122 26.26 25.75 6.14
N TRP A 123 26.84 26.52 7.08
CA TRP A 123 26.74 27.98 7.07
C TRP A 123 27.32 28.60 5.79
N ASN A 124 28.54 28.21 5.42
CA ASN A 124 29.23 28.80 4.27
C ASN A 124 28.60 28.41 2.93
N ASP A 125 28.18 27.15 2.78
CA ASP A 125 27.76 26.60 1.49
C ASP A 125 26.25 26.75 1.23
N MET A 126 25.41 26.74 2.27
CA MET A 126 23.95 26.78 2.11
C MET A 126 23.30 28.08 2.59
N VAL A 127 23.77 28.65 3.70
CA VAL A 127 23.09 29.78 4.36
C VAL A 127 23.63 31.13 3.88
N LYS A 128 24.95 31.30 3.82
CA LYS A 128 25.60 32.53 3.34
C LYS A 128 25.15 32.98 1.94
N PRO A 129 25.08 32.11 0.91
CA PRO A 129 24.62 32.53 -0.41
C PRO A 129 23.14 32.94 -0.45
N ASN A 130 22.33 32.41 0.48
CA ASN A 130 20.89 32.63 0.56
C ASN A 130 20.49 33.60 1.69
N TYR A 131 21.43 34.34 2.25
CA TYR A 131 21.17 35.19 3.43
C TYR A 131 20.12 36.29 3.16
N GLY A 132 19.99 36.74 1.91
CA GLY A 132 19.03 37.77 1.50
C GLY A 132 17.57 37.30 1.47
N ILE A 133 17.32 35.99 1.34
CA ILE A 133 15.96 35.41 1.27
C ILE A 133 15.44 34.96 2.64
N LEU A 134 16.25 35.01 3.69
CA LEU A 134 15.84 34.63 5.04
C LEU A 134 14.88 35.68 5.61
N LYS A 135 13.64 35.27 5.87
CA LYS A 135 12.61 36.09 6.51
C LYS A 135 13.06 36.48 7.92
N LYS A 136 12.76 37.73 8.30
CA LYS A 136 13.05 38.30 9.62
C LYS A 136 12.01 37.94 10.69
N ASP A 137 10.80 37.53 10.29
CA ASP A 137 9.67 37.41 11.21
C ASP A 137 9.15 35.98 11.38
N ILE A 138 8.81 35.65 12.63
CA ILE A 138 8.23 34.38 13.08
C ILE A 138 6.75 34.26 12.64
N ASP A 139 6.06 35.38 12.44
CA ASP A 139 4.62 35.43 12.16
C ASP A 139 4.26 35.06 10.71
N ALA A 140 5.24 35.07 9.79
CA ALA A 140 5.01 34.84 8.37
C ALA A 140 5.17 33.36 7.94
N ASN A 141 5.11 32.43 8.89
CA ASN A 141 5.39 31.00 8.71
C ASN A 141 4.27 30.07 9.24
N ILE A 142 3.12 30.61 9.68
CA ILE A 142 1.95 29.78 10.04
C ILE A 142 1.14 29.41 8.78
N ASP A 143 1.43 30.03 7.63
CA ASP A 143 0.66 29.89 6.39
C ASP A 143 1.22 28.80 5.44
N MET A 144 2.32 28.13 5.81
CA MET A 144 3.05 27.21 4.94
C MET A 144 3.55 25.96 5.68
N VAL A 145 2.71 25.41 6.57
CA VAL A 145 2.82 24.02 7.06
C VAL A 145 1.72 23.19 6.42
#